data_AF-A0A1Z5KPN2-F1
#
_entry.id   AF-A0A1Z5KPN2-F1
#
_cell.length_a   1.000
_cell.length_b   1.000
_cell.length_c   1.000
_cell.angle_alpha   90.00
_cell.angle_beta   90.00
_cell.angle_gamma   90.00
#
_symmetry.space_group_name_H-M   'P 1'
#
loop_
_entity.id
_entity.type
_entity.pdbx_description
1 polymer ?
#
loop_
_entity_poly.entity_id
_entity_poly.type
_entity_poly.pdbx_seq_one_letter_code
_entity_poly.pdbx_strand_id
1 'polypeptide(L)'
;MSHLNTGDAAGGASSVGSFMGLMTSAKEKWDSSGANEAMGRVSASIPDSTKQYVGTIFRRDQLRTPAIFFGIGEERGFYVEKNISLLVERLRHNITFFYLNYFLMTILLFCLTVITSPTTLILVGIWAAGCMWFIRASSNGTLALGSVQIPQKTAAVGLGIVSVFYLMWVFQNVFWWTLFSSGFLVFMHALFRDASMHKDMEDAVLMEGELNEDAAFLNA
;
A
#
# COMPACT_ATOMS: atom_id res chain seq x y z
N MET A 1 60.83 -3.45 9.50
CA MET A 1 59.99 -2.23 9.52
C MET A 1 58.88 -2.40 8.50
N SER A 2 57.68 -2.63 9.02
CA SER A 2 56.34 -2.56 8.41
C SER A 2 56.18 -2.30 6.91
N HIS A 3 55.73 -3.31 6.16
CA HIS A 3 54.92 -3.11 4.95
C HIS A 3 53.44 -3.11 5.37
N LEU A 4 52.79 -1.97 5.17
CA LEU A 4 51.37 -1.75 5.47
C LEU A 4 50.51 -2.54 4.49
N ASN A 5 49.72 -3.47 5.02
CA ASN A 5 48.62 -4.12 4.32
C ASN A 5 47.42 -3.16 4.32
N THR A 6 47.25 -2.40 3.24
CA THR A 6 46.01 -1.65 2.99
C THR A 6 44.94 -2.67 2.57
N GLY A 7 44.14 -3.10 3.53
CA GLY A 7 42.95 -3.90 3.27
C GLY A 7 41.97 -3.09 2.42
N ASP A 8 41.60 -3.67 1.28
CA ASP A 8 40.54 -3.22 0.39
C ASP A 8 39.21 -3.10 1.15
N ALA A 9 38.84 -1.87 1.51
CA ALA A 9 37.50 -1.52 1.93
C ALA A 9 36.61 -1.34 0.69
N ALA A 10 36.23 -2.43 0.03
CA ALA A 10 35.34 -2.43 -1.13
C ALA A 10 34.22 -3.48 -1.00
N GLY A 11 33.53 -3.51 0.14
CA GLY A 11 32.43 -4.45 0.40
C GLY A 11 31.00 -3.86 0.27
N GLY A 12 30.86 -2.54 0.12
CA GLY A 12 29.54 -1.87 0.25
C GLY A 12 28.85 -1.43 -1.04
N ALA A 13 29.55 -1.37 -2.17
CA ALA A 13 29.04 -0.77 -3.41
C ALA A 13 28.39 -1.77 -4.39
N SER A 14 28.52 -3.08 -4.14
CA SER A 14 28.14 -4.14 -5.07
C SER A 14 26.63 -4.44 -5.08
N SER A 15 25.93 -4.28 -3.96
CA SER A 15 24.50 -4.59 -3.85
C SER A 15 23.61 -3.53 -4.52
N VAL A 16 23.92 -2.25 -4.35
CA VAL A 16 23.19 -1.13 -4.96
C VAL A 16 23.42 -1.09 -6.47
N GLY A 17 24.66 -1.30 -6.93
CA GLY A 17 24.97 -1.39 -8.36
C GLY A 17 24.29 -2.58 -9.05
N SER A 18 24.22 -3.73 -8.37
CA SER A 18 23.51 -4.91 -8.88
C SER A 18 22.01 -4.69 -8.99
N PHE A 19 21.39 -4.05 -7.98
CA PHE A 19 19.97 -3.70 -8.02
C PHE A 19 19.65 -2.68 -9.12
N MET A 20 20.47 -1.64 -9.28
CA MET A 20 20.32 -0.63 -10.33
C MET A 20 20.43 -1.25 -11.73
N GLY A 21 21.39 -2.17 -11.92
CA GLY A 21 21.56 -2.93 -13.16
C GLY A 21 20.36 -3.80 -13.49
N LEU A 22 19.84 -4.54 -12.51
CA LEU A 22 18.61 -5.33 -12.66
C LEU A 22 17.40 -4.46 -13.03
N MET A 23 17.25 -3.29 -12.39
CA MET A 23 16.16 -2.36 -12.68
C MET A 23 16.24 -1.83 -14.11
N THR A 24 17.45 -1.56 -14.61
CA THR A 24 17.69 -1.06 -15.97
C THR A 24 17.38 -2.14 -17.00
N SER A 25 17.86 -3.37 -16.79
CA SER A 25 17.55 -4.51 -17.67
C SER A 25 16.08 -4.90 -17.64
N ALA A 26 15.42 -4.80 -16.49
CA ALA A 26 13.98 -5.02 -16.39
C ALA A 26 13.19 -3.96 -17.17
N LYS A 27 13.62 -2.69 -17.09
CA LYS A 27 13.03 -1.59 -17.86
C LYS A 27 13.18 -1.79 -19.36
N GLU A 28 14.37 -2.15 -19.84
CA GLU A 28 14.62 -2.42 -21.26
C GLU A 28 13.79 -3.60 -21.78
N LYS A 29 13.66 -4.67 -20.98
CA LYS A 29 12.79 -5.81 -21.30
C LYS A 29 11.31 -5.45 -21.29
N TRP A 30 10.88 -4.59 -20.38
CA TRP A 30 9.51 -4.06 -20.34
C TRP A 30 9.20 -3.24 -21.59
N ASP A 31 10.07 -2.30 -21.94
CA ASP A 31 9.88 -1.40 -23.08
C ASP A 31 9.89 -2.17 -24.42
N SER A 32 10.68 -3.25 -24.54
CA SER A 32 10.72 -4.13 -25.72
C SER A 32 9.61 -5.20 -25.79
N SER A 33 8.90 -5.48 -24.68
CA SER A 33 7.87 -6.53 -24.62
C SER A 33 6.51 -6.13 -25.22
N GLY A 34 6.35 -4.89 -25.71
CA GLY A 34 5.06 -4.35 -26.15
C GLY A 34 4.10 -4.01 -24.99
N ALA A 35 4.57 -4.11 -23.74
CA ALA A 35 3.76 -3.80 -22.56
C ALA A 35 3.26 -2.35 -22.55
N ASN A 36 4.08 -1.39 -22.99
CA ASN A 36 3.67 0.02 -23.10
C ASN A 36 2.53 0.21 -24.12
N GLU A 37 2.53 -0.53 -25.23
CA GLU A 37 1.44 -0.48 -26.21
C GLU A 37 0.15 -1.09 -25.66
N ALA A 38 0.26 -2.21 -24.94
CA ALA A 38 -0.88 -2.84 -24.28
C ALA A 38 -1.48 -1.92 -23.21
N MET A 39 -0.64 -1.30 -22.36
CA MET A 39 -1.05 -0.31 -21.38
C MET A 39 -1.66 0.94 -22.04
N GLY A 40 -1.11 1.37 -23.18
CA GLY A 40 -1.66 2.47 -23.98
C GLY A 40 -3.07 2.17 -24.51
N ARG A 41 -3.31 0.96 -25.02
CA ARG A 41 -4.64 0.50 -25.46
C ARG A 41 -5.63 0.45 -24.31
N VAL A 42 -5.22 -0.08 -23.16
CA VAL A 42 -6.06 -0.11 -21.95
C VAL A 42 -6.37 1.30 -21.47
N SER A 43 -5.37 2.19 -21.38
CA SER A 43 -5.55 3.59 -20.98
C SER A 43 -6.44 4.38 -21.95
N ALA A 44 -6.35 4.10 -23.24
CA ALA A 44 -7.22 4.68 -24.27
C ALA A 44 -8.66 4.15 -24.19
N SER A 45 -8.86 2.93 -23.69
CA SER A 45 -10.19 2.33 -23.49
C SER A 45 -10.91 2.80 -22.23
N ILE A 46 -10.21 3.49 -21.31
CA ILE A 46 -10.81 4.01 -20.07
C ILE A 46 -11.52 5.34 -20.36
N PRO A 47 -12.83 5.46 -20.06
CA PRO A 47 -13.59 6.71 -20.24
C PRO A 47 -12.99 7.86 -19.43
N ASP A 48 -13.05 9.08 -19.98
CA ASP A 48 -12.51 10.29 -19.32
C ASP A 48 -13.19 10.60 -17.98
N SER A 49 -14.45 10.21 -17.81
CA SER A 49 -15.18 10.29 -16.54
C SER A 49 -14.53 9.47 -15.43
N THR A 50 -13.94 8.31 -15.75
CA THR A 50 -13.21 7.47 -14.77
C THR A 50 -11.87 8.12 -14.41
N LYS A 51 -11.18 8.73 -15.38
CA LYS A 51 -9.91 9.44 -15.13
C LYS A 51 -10.10 10.64 -14.20
N GLN A 52 -11.17 11.42 -14.41
CA GLN A 52 -11.51 12.55 -13.54
C GLN A 52 -11.88 12.09 -12.12
N TYR A 53 -12.62 10.99 -11.99
CA TYR A 53 -12.99 10.43 -10.68
C TYR A 53 -11.76 9.96 -9.88
N VAL A 54 -10.88 9.18 -10.50
CA VAL A 54 -9.62 8.73 -9.87
C VAL A 54 -8.74 9.93 -9.51
N GLY A 55 -8.64 10.93 -10.40
CA GLY A 55 -7.89 12.17 -10.13
C GLY A 55 -8.45 12.99 -8.97
N THR A 56 -9.76 12.86 -8.68
CA THR A 56 -10.42 13.55 -7.57
C THR A 56 -10.16 12.84 -6.23
N ILE A 57 -10.10 11.50 -6.24
CA ILE A 57 -9.80 10.68 -5.04
C ILE A 57 -8.31 10.74 -4.66
N PHE A 58 -7.42 11.00 -5.62
CA PHE A 58 -5.97 11.07 -5.38
C PHE A 58 -5.44 12.50 -5.50
N ARG A 59 -6.21 13.49 -5.01
CA ARG A 59 -5.67 14.84 -4.88
C ARG A 59 -4.63 14.87 -3.77
N ARG A 60 -3.39 15.14 -4.16
CA ARG A 60 -2.25 15.36 -3.25
C ARG A 60 -2.54 16.40 -2.15
N ASP A 61 -3.45 17.34 -2.41
CA ASP A 61 -3.86 18.37 -1.46
C ASP A 61 -4.64 17.81 -0.25
N GLN A 62 -5.13 16.57 -0.34
CA GLN A 62 -5.78 15.84 0.75
C GLN A 62 -4.80 14.94 1.52
N LEU A 63 -3.52 14.87 1.11
CA LEU A 63 -2.46 14.20 1.85
C LEU A 63 -2.00 15.13 2.97
N ARG A 64 -2.33 14.80 4.22
CA ARG A 64 -1.95 15.61 5.38
C ARG A 64 -0.52 15.28 5.82
N THR A 65 0.24 16.30 6.21
CA THR A 65 1.60 16.12 6.70
C THR A 65 1.63 15.12 7.86
N PRO A 66 2.59 14.17 7.92
CA PRO A 66 2.65 13.17 8.98
C PRO A 66 2.70 13.76 10.40
N ALA A 67 3.24 14.96 10.56
CA ALA A 67 3.24 15.68 11.84
C ALA A 67 1.82 15.99 12.33
N ILE A 68 0.92 16.44 11.44
CA ILE A 68 -0.48 16.73 11.76
C ILE A 68 -1.25 15.44 12.03
N PHE A 69 -0.95 14.40 11.24
CA PHE A 69 -1.54 13.07 11.41
C PHE A 69 -1.27 12.55 12.83
N PHE A 70 -0.01 12.53 13.27
CA PHE A 70 0.35 12.06 14.61
C PHE A 70 0.18 13.09 15.73
N GLY A 71 -0.28 14.32 15.44
CA GLY A 71 -0.48 15.38 16.44
C GLY A 71 0.83 15.90 17.05
N ILE A 72 1.95 15.80 16.32
CA ILE A 72 3.26 16.26 16.77
C ILE A 72 3.27 17.79 16.78
N GLY A 73 3.36 18.39 17.97
CA GLY A 73 3.39 19.85 18.17
C GLY A 73 2.08 20.48 18.63
N GLU A 74 1.05 19.68 18.94
CA GLU A 74 -0.22 20.15 19.52
C GLU A 74 -0.25 19.95 21.04
N GLU A 75 -0.81 20.92 21.78
CA GLU A 75 -0.85 20.89 23.26
C GLU A 75 -1.75 19.76 23.80
N ARG A 76 -2.77 19.31 23.03
CA ARG A 76 -3.67 18.20 23.37
C ARG A 76 -4.11 17.40 22.13
N GLY A 77 -3.17 16.75 21.44
CA GLY A 77 -3.49 16.01 20.21
C GLY A 77 -4.39 14.76 20.38
N PHE A 78 -4.46 14.21 21.60
CA PHE A 78 -5.27 13.02 21.92
C PHE A 78 -6.12 13.25 23.18
N TYR A 79 -7.42 12.96 23.09
CA TYR A 79 -8.37 13.07 24.20
C TYR A 79 -9.47 12.01 24.11
N VAL A 80 -9.95 11.54 25.27
CA VAL A 80 -11.02 10.54 25.37
C VAL A 80 -12.34 11.24 25.65
N GLU A 81 -13.21 11.31 24.66
CA GLU A 81 -14.56 11.84 24.82
C GLU A 81 -15.46 10.83 25.55
N LYS A 82 -16.28 11.30 26.50
CA LYS A 82 -17.18 10.43 27.28
C LYS A 82 -18.56 10.29 26.64
N ASN A 83 -18.92 11.23 25.77
CA ASN A 83 -20.21 11.30 25.11
C ASN A 83 -20.20 10.49 23.80
N ILE A 84 -21.05 9.45 23.74
CA ILE A 84 -21.10 8.52 22.59
C ILE A 84 -21.54 9.24 21.29
N SER A 85 -22.48 10.19 21.38
CA SER A 85 -22.93 10.96 20.22
C SER A 85 -21.81 11.80 19.60
N LEU A 86 -20.98 12.41 20.45
CA LEU A 86 -19.82 13.21 20.08
C LEU A 86 -18.67 12.34 19.52
N LEU A 87 -18.51 11.11 20.03
CA LEU A 87 -17.55 10.12 19.51
C LEU A 87 -17.83 9.73 18.05
N VAL A 88 -19.09 9.48 17.70
CA VAL A 88 -19.48 9.08 16.33
C VAL A 88 -19.21 10.21 15.34
N GLU A 89 -19.48 11.45 15.74
CA GLU A 89 -19.20 12.63 14.91
C GLU A 89 -17.70 12.85 14.70
N ARG A 90 -16.89 12.68 15.75
CA ARG A 90 -15.42 12.68 15.62
C ARG A 90 -14.91 11.59 14.71
N LEU A 91 -15.43 10.38 14.85
CA LEU A 91 -15.04 9.26 14.00
C LEU A 91 -15.31 9.57 12.53
N ARG A 92 -16.51 10.12 12.23
CA ARG A 92 -16.87 10.55 10.87
C ARG A 92 -15.92 11.62 10.35
N HIS A 93 -15.70 12.67 11.13
CA HIS A 93 -14.82 13.78 10.76
C HIS A 93 -13.39 13.31 10.51
N ASN A 94 -12.79 12.56 11.44
CA ASN A 94 -11.42 12.08 11.35
C ASN A 94 -11.22 11.12 10.16
N ILE A 95 -12.18 10.21 9.91
CA ILE A 95 -12.14 9.32 8.74
C ILE A 95 -12.15 10.12 7.43
N THR A 96 -13.01 11.13 7.31
CA THR A 96 -13.08 11.96 6.10
C THR A 96 -11.87 12.89 5.97
N PHE A 97 -11.35 13.41 7.08
CA PHE A 97 -10.23 14.34 7.08
C PHE A 97 -8.88 13.65 6.76
N PHE A 98 -8.65 12.45 7.29
CA PHE A 98 -7.39 11.70 7.12
C PHE A 98 -7.50 10.49 6.18
N TYR A 99 -8.54 10.42 5.33
CA TYR A 99 -8.80 9.23 4.50
C TYR A 99 -7.57 8.77 3.69
N LEU A 100 -6.83 9.73 3.10
CA LEU A 100 -5.69 9.43 2.23
C LEU A 100 -4.46 9.00 3.05
N ASN A 101 -4.31 9.53 4.27
CA ASN A 101 -3.29 9.09 5.22
C ASN A 101 -3.57 7.67 5.72
N TYR A 102 -4.82 7.34 6.04
CA TYR A 102 -5.20 5.97 6.42
C TYR A 102 -5.01 4.98 5.28
N PHE A 103 -5.32 5.39 4.04
CA PHE A 103 -5.06 4.59 2.85
C PHE A 103 -3.55 4.31 2.67
N LEU A 104 -2.71 5.34 2.81
CA LEU A 104 -1.26 5.21 2.72
C LEU A 104 -0.69 4.32 3.84
N MET A 105 -1.16 4.49 5.08
CA MET A 105 -0.79 3.63 6.21
C MET A 105 -1.15 2.17 5.95
N THR A 106 -2.32 1.91 5.36
CA THR A 106 -2.77 0.56 5.00
C THR A 106 -1.86 -0.06 3.94
N ILE A 107 -1.47 0.70 2.90
CA ILE A 107 -0.51 0.22 1.88
C ILE A 107 0.85 -0.07 2.49
N LEU A 108 1.36 0.82 3.34
CA LEU A 108 2.65 0.61 4.01
C LEU A 108 2.62 -0.65 4.87
N LEU A 109 1.53 -0.85 5.63
CA LEU A 109 1.36 -2.04 6.45
C LEU A 109 1.23 -3.31 5.58
N PHE A 110 0.52 -3.24 4.46
CA PHE A 110 0.44 -4.33 3.49
C PHE A 110 1.83 -4.73 3.00
N CYS A 111 2.61 -3.78 2.48
CA CYS A 111 3.97 -4.01 2.01
C CYS A 111 4.87 -4.60 3.12
N LEU A 112 4.78 -4.05 4.33
CA LEU A 112 5.53 -4.56 5.48
C LEU A 112 5.16 -6.02 5.78
N THR A 113 3.87 -6.34 5.82
CA THR A 113 3.39 -7.71 6.10
C THR A 113 3.79 -8.71 5.02
N VAL A 114 3.84 -8.31 3.74
CA VAL A 114 4.38 -9.13 2.66
C VAL A 114 5.86 -9.41 2.88
N ILE A 115 6.66 -8.39 3.21
CA ILE A 115 8.11 -8.53 3.42
C ILE A 115 8.42 -9.37 4.66
N THR A 116 7.63 -9.23 5.73
CA THR A 116 7.81 -9.98 6.98
C THR A 116 7.30 -11.42 6.89
N SER A 117 6.46 -11.76 5.91
CA SER A 117 5.92 -13.11 5.74
C SER A 117 6.82 -13.96 4.81
N PRO A 118 7.72 -14.81 5.35
CA PRO A 118 8.65 -15.58 4.53
C PRO A 118 7.92 -16.54 3.60
N THR A 119 6.82 -17.14 4.05
CA THR A 119 6.01 -18.07 3.25
C THR A 119 5.43 -17.40 2.02
N THR A 120 4.88 -16.19 2.17
CA THR A 120 4.30 -15.43 1.05
C THR A 120 5.37 -15.13 0.00
N LEU A 121 6.55 -14.67 0.43
CA LEU A 121 7.67 -14.39 -0.47
C LEU A 121 8.14 -15.64 -1.22
N ILE A 122 8.25 -16.78 -0.54
CA ILE A 122 8.65 -18.05 -1.15
C ILE A 122 7.62 -18.48 -2.21
N LEU A 123 6.32 -18.44 -1.87
CA LEU A 123 5.24 -18.84 -2.79
C LEU A 123 5.15 -17.94 -4.02
N VAL A 124 5.33 -16.63 -3.86
CA VAL A 124 5.41 -15.67 -4.96
C VAL A 124 6.67 -15.92 -5.80
N GLY A 125 7.82 -16.21 -5.16
CA GLY A 125 9.07 -16.53 -5.84
C GLY A 125 8.98 -17.79 -6.70
N ILE A 126 8.40 -18.86 -6.16
CA ILE A 126 8.16 -20.11 -6.91
C ILE A 126 7.21 -19.87 -8.09
N TRP A 127 6.14 -19.10 -7.87
CA TRP A 127 5.21 -18.74 -8.95
C TRP A 127 5.87 -17.93 -10.06
N ALA A 128 6.67 -16.93 -9.70
CA ALA A 128 7.42 -16.11 -10.64
C ALA A 128 8.42 -16.97 -11.44
N ALA A 129 9.13 -17.89 -10.79
CA ALA A 129 10.01 -18.84 -11.46
C ALA A 129 9.24 -19.75 -12.42
N GLY A 130 8.07 -20.26 -12.02
CA GLY A 130 7.19 -21.05 -12.87
C GLY A 130 6.69 -20.29 -14.09
N CYS A 131 6.29 -19.02 -13.92
CA CYS A 131 5.89 -18.14 -15.03
C CYS A 131 7.06 -17.88 -15.98
N MET A 132 8.26 -17.60 -15.46
CA MET A 132 9.45 -17.40 -16.28
C MET A 132 9.83 -18.66 -17.06
N TRP A 133 9.73 -19.84 -16.43
CA TRP A 133 9.96 -21.11 -17.09
C TRP A 133 8.94 -21.36 -18.20
N PHE A 134 7.66 -21.10 -17.93
CA PHE A 134 6.58 -21.23 -18.92
C PHE A 134 6.79 -20.32 -20.13
N ILE A 135 7.14 -19.05 -19.90
CA ILE A 135 7.43 -18.09 -20.98
C ILE A 135 8.61 -18.58 -21.83
N ARG A 136 9.66 -19.11 -21.20
CA ARG A 136 10.80 -19.71 -21.91
C ARG A 136 10.40 -20.95 -22.72
N ALA A 137 9.59 -21.84 -22.14
CA ALA A 137 9.12 -23.05 -22.82
C ALA A 137 8.21 -22.72 -24.03
N SER A 138 7.51 -21.58 -23.99
CA SER A 138 6.62 -21.12 -25.06
C SER A 138 7.31 -20.28 -26.13
N SER A 139 8.63 -20.07 -26.07
CA SER A 139 9.34 -19.13 -26.97
C SER A 139 9.29 -19.54 -28.45
N ASN A 140 9.00 -20.80 -28.74
CA ASN A 140 8.94 -21.35 -30.10
C ASN A 140 7.56 -21.13 -30.78
N GLY A 141 6.67 -20.33 -30.18
CA GLY A 141 5.35 -19.99 -30.73
C GLY A 141 4.24 -21.00 -30.41
N THR A 142 4.60 -22.20 -29.99
CA THR A 142 3.67 -23.23 -29.50
C THR A 142 4.18 -23.81 -28.18
N LEU A 143 3.24 -24.15 -27.29
CA LEU A 143 3.52 -24.95 -26.10
C LEU A 143 3.17 -26.40 -26.41
N ALA A 144 4.18 -27.25 -26.47
CA ALA A 144 3.99 -28.69 -26.55
C ALA A 144 3.74 -29.24 -25.14
N LEU A 145 2.48 -29.54 -24.83
CA LEU A 145 2.11 -30.25 -23.61
C LEU A 145 1.90 -31.73 -23.98
N GLY A 146 2.96 -32.52 -23.89
CA GLY A 146 2.93 -33.92 -24.36
C GLY A 146 2.73 -33.99 -25.88
N SER A 147 1.63 -34.62 -26.32
CA SER A 147 1.28 -34.77 -27.76
C SER A 147 0.44 -33.61 -28.32
N VAL A 148 0.00 -32.66 -27.48
CA VAL A 148 -0.90 -31.57 -27.90
C VAL A 148 -0.12 -30.27 -28.02
N GLN A 149 -0.22 -29.63 -29.19
CA GLN A 149 0.35 -28.32 -29.48
C GLN A 149 -0.69 -27.24 -29.17
N ILE A 150 -0.47 -26.45 -28.11
CA ILE A 150 -1.35 -25.34 -27.73
C ILE A 150 -0.76 -24.03 -28.27
N PRO A 151 -1.57 -23.17 -28.93
CA PRO A 151 -1.14 -21.84 -29.34
C PRO A 151 -0.69 -21.00 -28.14
N GLN A 152 0.44 -20.31 -28.25
CA GLN A 152 0.99 -19.47 -27.19
C GLN A 152 -0.01 -18.45 -26.63
N LYS A 153 -0.86 -17.86 -27.49
CA LYS A 153 -1.86 -16.86 -27.07
C LYS A 153 -2.89 -17.45 -26.09
N THR A 154 -3.43 -18.62 -26.41
CA THR A 154 -4.40 -19.32 -25.56
C THR A 154 -3.75 -19.78 -24.25
N ALA A 155 -2.52 -20.29 -24.33
CA ALA A 155 -1.78 -20.73 -23.16
C ALA A 155 -1.40 -19.57 -22.22
N ALA A 156 -1.05 -18.39 -22.77
CA ALA A 156 -0.77 -17.19 -21.99
C ALA A 156 -2.01 -16.63 -21.28
N VAL A 157 -3.17 -16.63 -21.94
CA VAL A 157 -4.44 -16.26 -21.30
C VAL A 157 -4.78 -17.24 -20.17
N GLY A 158 -4.62 -18.55 -20.41
CA GLY A 158 -4.80 -19.57 -19.39
C GLY A 158 -3.88 -19.37 -18.18
N LEU A 159 -2.59 -19.12 -18.41
CA LEU A 159 -1.64 -18.81 -17.34
C LEU A 159 -2.04 -17.55 -16.57
N GLY A 160 -2.54 -16.52 -17.26
CA GLY A 160 -3.02 -15.28 -16.63
C GLY A 160 -4.17 -15.54 -15.67
N ILE A 161 -5.17 -16.33 -16.08
CA ILE A 161 -6.32 -16.68 -15.23
C ILE A 161 -5.85 -17.49 -14.01
N VAL A 162 -5.01 -18.51 -14.21
CA VAL A 162 -4.46 -19.30 -13.10
C VAL A 162 -3.62 -18.43 -12.16
N SER A 163 -2.86 -17.48 -12.70
CA SER A 163 -2.07 -16.52 -11.90
C SER A 163 -2.95 -15.69 -10.98
N VAL A 164 -4.10 -15.20 -11.46
CA VAL A 164 -5.02 -14.41 -10.64
C VAL A 164 -5.56 -15.23 -9.47
N PHE A 165 -6.05 -16.45 -9.71
CA PHE A 165 -6.56 -17.32 -8.64
C PHE A 165 -5.46 -17.75 -7.66
N TYR A 166 -4.28 -18.10 -8.17
CA TYR A 166 -3.15 -18.49 -7.33
C TYR A 166 -2.71 -17.33 -6.43
N LEU A 167 -2.51 -16.12 -6.98
CA LEU A 167 -2.11 -14.96 -6.19
C LEU A 167 -3.19 -14.56 -5.19
N MET A 168 -4.47 -14.66 -5.54
CA MET A 168 -5.57 -14.43 -4.60
C MET A 168 -5.51 -15.41 -3.42
N TRP A 169 -5.23 -16.69 -3.67
CA TRP A 169 -5.06 -17.69 -2.63
C TRP A 169 -3.80 -17.45 -1.77
N VAL A 170 -2.67 -17.08 -2.38
CA VAL A 170 -1.42 -16.80 -1.65
C VAL A 170 -1.56 -15.56 -0.76
N PHE A 171 -2.16 -14.48 -1.28
CA PHE A 171 -2.27 -13.22 -0.55
C PHE A 171 -3.43 -13.16 0.43
N GLN A 172 -4.35 -14.15 0.47
CA GLN A 172 -5.55 -14.08 1.32
C GLN A 172 -5.22 -13.82 2.81
N ASN A 173 -4.20 -14.49 3.35
CA ASN A 173 -3.82 -14.38 4.76
C ASN A 173 -3.23 -13.01 5.05
N VAL A 174 -2.36 -12.52 4.16
CA VAL A 174 -1.77 -11.18 4.26
C VAL A 174 -2.87 -10.13 4.16
N PHE A 175 -3.77 -10.26 3.19
CA PHE A 175 -4.90 -9.36 2.99
C PHE A 175 -5.76 -9.23 4.26
N TRP A 176 -6.23 -10.35 4.82
CA TRP A 176 -7.05 -10.32 6.03
C TRP A 176 -6.29 -9.76 7.22
N TRP A 177 -5.03 -10.16 7.40
CA TRP A 177 -4.19 -9.66 8.49
C TRP A 177 -3.99 -8.15 8.40
N THR A 178 -3.65 -7.63 7.22
CA THR A 178 -3.51 -6.19 6.99
C THR A 178 -4.84 -5.47 7.19
N LEU A 179 -5.96 -6.02 6.70
CA LEU A 179 -7.28 -5.38 6.81
C LEU A 179 -7.69 -5.19 8.28
N PHE A 180 -7.55 -6.23 9.11
CA PHE A 180 -7.89 -6.13 10.53
C PHE A 180 -6.91 -5.25 11.31
N SER A 181 -5.60 -5.39 11.08
CA SER A 181 -4.60 -4.60 11.81
C SER A 181 -4.64 -3.12 11.43
N SER A 182 -4.74 -2.79 10.13
CA SER A 182 -4.92 -1.41 9.68
C SER A 182 -6.26 -0.84 10.12
N GLY A 183 -7.35 -1.59 10.01
CA GLY A 183 -8.67 -1.18 10.47
C GLY A 183 -8.69 -0.86 11.97
N PHE A 184 -8.05 -1.70 12.79
CA PHE A 184 -7.90 -1.44 14.22
C PHE A 184 -7.07 -0.19 14.50
N LEU A 185 -5.95 0.00 13.81
CA LEU A 185 -5.10 1.20 13.98
C LEU A 185 -5.81 2.47 13.54
N VAL A 186 -6.51 2.45 12.41
CA VAL A 186 -7.32 3.57 11.91
C VAL A 186 -8.44 3.88 12.87
N PHE A 187 -9.13 2.86 13.38
CA PHE A 187 -10.20 3.02 14.35
C PHE A 187 -9.69 3.65 15.66
N MET A 188 -8.62 3.10 16.24
CA MET A 188 -8.02 3.65 17.46
C MET A 188 -7.53 5.09 17.24
N HIS A 189 -6.88 5.34 16.11
CA HIS A 189 -6.44 6.68 15.77
C HIS A 189 -7.64 7.64 15.62
N ALA A 190 -8.68 7.26 14.88
CA ALA A 190 -9.83 8.11 14.66
C ALA A 190 -10.71 8.30 15.91
N LEU A 191 -10.65 7.39 16.89
CA LEU A 191 -11.30 7.56 18.19
C LEU A 191 -10.57 8.54 19.10
N PHE A 192 -9.25 8.41 19.20
CA PHE A 192 -8.46 9.18 20.17
C PHE A 192 -7.93 10.51 19.63
N ARG A 193 -7.76 10.64 18.30
CA ARG A 193 -7.24 11.85 17.67
C ARG A 193 -8.30 12.95 17.73
N ASP A 194 -7.94 14.10 18.28
CA ASP A 194 -8.78 15.29 18.23
C ASP A 194 -8.34 16.22 17.09
N ALA A 195 -9.02 16.14 15.95
CA ALA A 195 -8.75 17.02 14.80
C ALA A 195 -9.67 18.25 14.74
N SER A 196 -10.47 18.52 15.79
CA SER A 196 -11.43 19.64 15.81
C SER A 196 -10.78 21.02 15.62
N MET A 197 -9.47 21.13 15.88
CA MET A 197 -8.68 22.35 15.64
C MET A 197 -8.35 22.63 14.16
N HIS A 198 -8.39 21.63 13.28
CA HIS A 198 -8.04 21.78 11.85
C HIS A 198 -9.30 22.07 11.02
N LYS A 199 -9.63 23.36 10.92
CA LYS A 199 -10.85 23.96 10.34
C LYS A 199 -10.88 23.95 8.80
N ASP A 200 -10.71 22.80 8.15
CA ASP A 200 -10.62 22.78 6.68
C ASP A 200 -11.88 22.23 5.98
N MET A 201 -12.93 21.86 6.73
CA MET A 201 -14.23 21.50 6.16
C MET A 201 -15.34 22.25 6.90
N GLU A 202 -16.32 22.75 6.16
CA GLU A 202 -17.47 23.58 6.58
C GLU A 202 -18.33 23.03 7.74
N ASP A 203 -18.03 21.82 8.25
CA ASP A 203 -18.70 21.15 9.36
C ASP A 203 -17.81 21.15 10.63
N ALA A 204 -17.47 22.34 11.13
CA ALA A 204 -16.81 22.48 12.41
C ALA A 204 -17.84 22.29 13.54
N VAL A 205 -17.86 21.10 14.15
CA VAL A 205 -18.58 20.92 15.41
C VAL A 205 -17.65 21.40 16.53
N LEU A 206 -18.05 22.48 17.19
CA LEU A 206 -17.40 22.96 18.40
C LEU A 206 -17.64 21.92 19.49
N MET A 207 -16.61 21.11 19.75
CA MET A 207 -16.60 20.12 20.82
C MET A 207 -16.22 20.79 22.15
N GLU A 208 -16.93 21.85 22.52
CA GLU A 208 -16.87 22.37 23.89
C GLU A 208 -17.69 21.42 24.77
N GLY A 209 -17.03 20.43 25.34
CA GLY A 209 -17.59 19.78 26.52
C GLY A 209 -17.65 20.82 27.62
N GLU A 210 -18.85 21.15 28.12
CA GLU A 210 -19.00 21.90 29.36
C GLU A 210 -18.14 21.19 30.42
N LEU A 211 -17.00 21.80 30.75
CA LEU A 211 -16.29 21.48 31.98
C LEU A 211 -17.22 21.96 33.07
N ASN A 212 -18.12 21.07 33.49
CA ASN A 212 -19.01 21.34 34.60
C ASN A 212 -18.12 21.50 35.84
N GLU A 213 -17.79 22.74 36.18
CA GLU A 213 -17.02 23.14 37.36
C GLU A 213 -17.76 22.77 38.66
N ASP A 214 -18.99 22.26 38.56
CA ASP A 214 -19.85 21.84 39.67
C ASP A 214 -19.57 20.40 40.16
N ALA A 215 -18.41 19.84 39.88
CA ALA A 215 -17.94 18.61 40.52
C ALA A 215 -17.57 18.85 42.00
N ALA A 216 -18.57 19.21 42.81
CA ALA A 216 -18.54 19.43 44.25
C ALA A 216 -18.27 18.15 45.08
N PHE A 217 -17.63 17.13 44.50
CA PHE A 217 -17.30 15.88 45.20
C PHE A 217 -15.88 15.85 45.78
N LEU A 218 -15.09 16.92 45.60
CA LEU A 218 -13.73 17.04 46.16
C LEU A 218 -13.63 17.89 47.44
N ASN A 219 -14.75 18.23 48.09
CA ASN A 219 -14.78 18.88 49.40
C ASN A 219 -15.62 18.08 50.41
N ALA A 220 -15.24 16.82 50.65
CA ALA A 220 -15.69 16.03 51.79
C ALA A 220 -14.51 15.25 52.39
#